data_AF-A0A6A5BUF4-F1
#
_entry.id   AF-A0A6A5BUF4-F1
#
_cell.length_a   1.000
_cell.length_b   1.000
_cell.length_c   1.000
_cell.angle_alpha   90.00
_cell.angle_beta   90.00
_cell.angle_gamma   90.00
#
_symmetry.space_group_name_H-M   'P 1'
#
loop_
_entity.id
_entity.type
_entity.pdbx_description
1 polymer ?
#
loop_
_entity_poly.entity_id
_entity_poly.type
_entity_poly.pdbx_seq_one_letter_code
_entity_poly.pdbx_strand_id
1 'polypeptide(L)'
;MSRFTNRVANSLSRVQQLLLFLLVVQSLLVVFFTRGVSSSFTSYYISPSGQDSNNGQSSSTPFKTFSKAFSTMKGGDELILMDGTYSEAVGTGYMSWQGTNSGQPPSGLSPTTSPTRIRALNPGKVLIQGELFIGRSFRKDSNITVSGITFEGDSEIYNCNYCTVKNCEFHGSFWIGTNDHDMDNQFNLIEDCWIWGSQRRIISGNYRANYNVWRRVVVRGDGCGQPECQGDGNPNVGFTVYDSHDNLIENMIVVDRILAPNDAPYSDFAAAQHTPLPIWYNGRNKWLGCMSINAPDTGFYLEPDDILDPTFILKNCVAVNAHDTGINVGRKASNILYEIHTFLCTVGITTTDPTKSSPPALKYPTRVEANSFLKGVGYSKMDIGANVMTKYGWDGARVGDVNVETMTTNSLWPWPNEDRIKKEMCANTTRGFCSMGKQLNGVNTVTLTSYIWEILGNAMPSDIYQQNTTTVTCFGLAASNQNVCSGKGVCISTDWCQCDSGYYGNACQIASCFGVLATNATVCSSRGSCTSLNQCSCQSGFTRSNCQTKVVVVTGSSPKASISQKRANLASWSFHYDHNGWMMRMVFMSMMMMVWMIPFLYY
;
A
#
# COMPACT_ATOMS: atom_id res chain seq x y z
N MET A 1 -51.40 28.08 -24.61
CA MET A 1 -51.12 26.62 -24.57
C MET A 1 -51.76 25.89 -23.38
N SER A 2 -52.81 26.43 -22.74
CA SER A 2 -53.49 25.82 -21.57
C SER A 2 -54.87 25.19 -21.86
N ARG A 3 -55.23 25.00 -23.14
CA ARG A 3 -56.54 24.42 -23.54
C ARG A 3 -56.45 23.05 -24.22
N PHE A 4 -55.26 22.50 -24.42
CA PHE A 4 -55.07 21.18 -25.06
C PHE A 4 -54.76 20.04 -24.07
N THR A 5 -54.35 20.35 -22.84
CA THR A 5 -54.05 19.34 -21.82
C THR A 5 -55.28 18.79 -21.09
N ASN A 6 -56.40 19.51 -21.09
CA ASN A 6 -57.61 19.09 -20.35
C ASN A 6 -58.56 18.16 -21.13
N ARG A 7 -58.32 17.88 -22.43
CA ARG A 7 -59.19 16.98 -23.21
C ARG A 7 -58.74 15.52 -23.25
N VAL A 8 -57.49 15.22 -22.92
CA VAL A 8 -56.98 13.83 -22.92
C VAL A 8 -57.11 13.17 -21.55
N ALA A 9 -57.18 13.94 -20.46
CA ALA A 9 -57.29 13.40 -19.10
C ALA A 9 -58.65 12.75 -18.76
N ASN A 10 -59.72 13.10 -19.50
CA ASN A 10 -61.10 12.67 -19.20
C ASN A 10 -61.62 11.51 -20.07
N SER A 11 -60.81 10.92 -20.96
CA SER A 11 -61.22 9.77 -21.79
C SER A 11 -60.57 8.44 -21.39
N LEU A 12 -59.80 8.42 -20.29
CA LEU A 12 -59.10 7.22 -19.82
C LEU A 12 -59.88 6.61 -18.66
N SER A 13 -60.07 5.29 -18.67
CA SER A 13 -60.72 4.59 -17.58
C SER A 13 -59.90 4.72 -16.29
N ARG A 14 -60.53 4.58 -15.12
CA ARG A 14 -59.83 4.65 -13.81
C ARG A 14 -58.59 3.74 -13.75
N VAL A 15 -58.60 2.63 -14.49
CA VAL A 15 -57.48 1.68 -14.61
C VAL A 15 -56.30 2.28 -15.40
N GLN A 16 -56.57 3.02 -16.48
CA GLN A 16 -55.53 3.66 -17.30
C GLN A 16 -54.86 4.84 -16.58
N GLN A 17 -55.61 5.59 -15.76
CA GLN A 17 -55.03 6.63 -14.90
C GLN A 17 -54.12 6.03 -13.81
N LEU A 18 -54.51 4.88 -13.24
CA LEU A 18 -53.68 4.16 -12.26
C LEU A 18 -52.38 3.62 -12.88
N LEU A 19 -52.46 3.06 -14.10
CA LEU A 19 -51.30 2.55 -14.83
C LEU A 19 -50.33 3.66 -15.23
N LEU A 20 -50.83 4.82 -15.68
CA LEU A 20 -49.97 5.98 -15.96
C LEU A 20 -49.29 6.50 -14.68
N PHE A 21 -50.02 6.54 -13.56
CA PHE A 21 -49.45 6.95 -12.27
C PHE A 21 -48.37 5.97 -11.80
N LEU A 22 -48.60 4.67 -11.91
CA LEU A 22 -47.61 3.63 -11.59
C LEU A 22 -46.38 3.70 -12.50
N LEU A 23 -46.55 3.94 -13.81
CA LEU A 23 -45.43 4.12 -14.74
C LEU A 23 -44.63 5.38 -14.45
N VAL A 24 -45.27 6.49 -14.07
CA VAL A 24 -44.59 7.74 -13.68
C VAL A 24 -43.84 7.55 -12.36
N VAL A 25 -44.44 6.88 -11.37
CA VAL A 25 -43.79 6.54 -10.10
C VAL A 25 -42.61 5.58 -10.31
N GLN A 26 -42.76 4.57 -11.18
CA GLN A 26 -41.69 3.63 -11.54
C GLN A 26 -40.56 4.33 -12.32
N SER A 27 -40.89 5.27 -13.21
CA SER A 27 -39.91 6.10 -13.92
C SER A 27 -39.18 7.06 -12.99
N LEU A 28 -39.89 7.68 -12.03
CA LEU A 28 -39.29 8.52 -11.00
C LEU A 28 -38.40 7.71 -10.06
N LEU A 29 -38.81 6.51 -9.66
CA LEU A 29 -37.99 5.59 -8.87
C LEU A 29 -36.73 5.15 -9.63
N VAL A 30 -36.82 4.84 -10.93
CA VAL A 30 -35.64 4.51 -11.76
C VAL A 30 -34.70 5.72 -11.94
N VAL A 31 -35.22 6.94 -12.01
CA VAL A 31 -34.40 8.17 -12.04
C VAL A 31 -33.76 8.47 -10.68
N PHE A 32 -34.38 8.07 -9.56
CA PHE A 32 -33.78 8.14 -8.22
C PHE A 32 -32.75 7.02 -7.98
N PHE A 33 -32.93 5.82 -8.54
CA PHE A 33 -31.99 4.70 -8.41
C PHE A 33 -30.80 4.73 -9.39
N THR A 34 -30.82 5.57 -10.43
CA THR A 34 -29.69 5.72 -11.38
C THR A 34 -28.77 6.90 -11.06
N ARG A 35 -29.09 7.73 -10.07
CA ARG A 35 -28.11 8.64 -9.48
C ARG A 35 -27.26 7.89 -8.47
N GLY A 36 -26.27 7.16 -8.97
CA GLY A 36 -25.14 6.77 -8.14
C GLY A 36 -24.60 8.04 -7.48
N VAL A 37 -24.76 8.14 -6.16
CA VAL A 37 -24.11 9.19 -5.38
C VAL A 37 -22.62 8.86 -5.45
N SER A 38 -21.88 9.48 -6.38
CA SER A 38 -20.43 9.46 -6.29
C SER A 38 -20.07 10.22 -5.02
N SER A 39 -19.65 9.51 -3.98
CA SER A 39 -18.99 10.10 -2.82
C SER A 39 -17.74 10.83 -3.33
N SER A 40 -17.82 12.14 -3.50
CA SER A 40 -16.68 12.99 -3.81
C SER A 40 -15.89 13.19 -2.53
N PHE A 41 -14.78 12.47 -2.37
CA PHE A 41 -13.83 12.74 -1.29
C PHE A 41 -12.96 13.96 -1.64
N THR A 42 -12.47 14.67 -0.63
CA THR A 42 -11.55 15.80 -0.81
C THR A 42 -10.13 15.36 -0.48
N SER A 43 -9.16 15.70 -1.34
CA SER A 43 -7.75 15.54 -1.00
C SER A 43 -7.17 16.86 -0.48
N TYR A 44 -6.45 16.77 0.63
CA TYR A 44 -5.69 17.85 1.23
C TYR A 44 -4.19 17.57 1.15
N TYR A 45 -3.39 18.62 1.16
CA TYR A 45 -1.94 18.58 1.16
C TYR A 45 -1.41 19.18 2.46
N ILE A 46 -0.40 18.55 3.02
CA ILE A 46 0.42 19.08 4.11
C ILE A 46 1.89 19.10 3.65
N SER A 47 2.63 20.11 4.10
CA SER A 47 4.05 20.27 3.78
C SER A 47 4.79 20.90 4.96
N PRO A 48 6.07 20.55 5.22
CA PRO A 48 6.88 21.23 6.22
C PRO A 48 7.05 22.74 5.97
N SER A 49 6.92 23.15 4.70
CA SER A 49 6.96 24.55 4.26
C SER A 49 5.57 25.19 4.09
N GLY A 50 4.50 24.47 4.43
CA GLY A 50 3.12 24.93 4.30
C GLY A 50 2.72 26.01 5.32
N GLN A 51 1.45 26.41 5.27
CA GLN A 51 0.86 27.38 6.21
C GLN A 51 -0.57 26.99 6.57
N ASP A 52 -0.97 27.11 7.83
CA ASP A 52 -2.31 26.73 8.28
C ASP A 52 -3.40 27.75 7.90
N SER A 53 -3.01 28.91 7.37
CA SER A 53 -3.88 29.86 6.69
C SER A 53 -4.27 29.41 5.27
N ASN A 54 -3.54 28.46 4.68
CA ASN A 54 -3.90 27.89 3.39
C ASN A 54 -5.15 27.02 3.50
N ASN A 55 -5.79 26.73 2.36
CA ASN A 55 -6.95 25.83 2.32
C ASN A 55 -6.57 24.33 2.23
N GLY A 56 -5.30 24.02 2.01
CA GLY A 56 -4.80 22.66 1.87
C GLY A 56 -5.22 21.94 0.59
N GLN A 57 -5.91 22.56 -0.37
CA GLN A 57 -6.52 21.84 -1.50
C GLN A 57 -5.63 21.70 -2.74
N SER A 58 -4.41 22.24 -2.70
CA SER A 58 -3.40 22.08 -3.75
C SER A 58 -1.99 21.95 -3.17
N SER A 59 -1.06 21.44 -3.98
CA SER A 59 0.36 21.40 -3.64
C SER A 59 1.01 22.78 -3.51
N SER A 60 0.39 23.85 -4.03
CA SER A 60 0.88 25.22 -3.88
C SER A 60 0.34 25.94 -2.65
N THR A 61 -0.76 25.45 -2.07
CA THR A 61 -1.33 25.97 -0.83
C THR A 61 -1.58 24.84 0.19
N PRO A 62 -0.53 24.11 0.62
CA PRO A 62 -0.66 23.04 1.61
C PRO A 62 -0.81 23.59 3.04
N PHE A 63 -1.47 22.83 3.90
CA PHE A 63 -1.41 23.05 5.36
C PHE A 63 0.01 22.86 5.90
N LYS A 64 0.27 23.37 7.11
CA LYS A 64 1.53 23.15 7.82
C LYS A 64 1.42 22.02 8.84
N THR A 65 0.33 21.94 9.59
CA THR A 65 0.25 21.06 10.78
C THR A 65 -0.72 19.88 10.61
N PHE A 66 -0.42 18.77 11.27
CA PHE A 66 -1.33 17.63 11.34
C PHE A 66 -2.63 17.99 12.08
N SER A 67 -2.53 18.80 13.14
CA SER A 67 -3.69 19.33 13.86
C SER A 67 -4.64 20.08 12.92
N LYS A 68 -4.11 20.96 12.07
CA LYS A 68 -4.92 21.69 11.08
C LYS A 68 -5.53 20.76 10.04
N ALA A 69 -4.76 19.83 9.49
CA ALA A 69 -5.23 18.90 8.49
C ALA A 69 -6.38 18.04 9.05
N PHE A 70 -6.18 17.36 10.19
CA PHE A 70 -7.15 16.43 10.73
C PHE A 70 -8.39 17.10 11.35
N SER A 71 -8.29 18.35 11.81
CA SER A 71 -9.47 19.12 12.21
C SER A 71 -10.31 19.61 11.01
N THR A 72 -9.73 19.65 9.81
CA THR A 72 -10.43 20.07 8.58
C THR A 72 -11.05 18.90 7.82
N MET A 73 -10.38 17.74 7.83
CA MET A 73 -10.82 16.54 7.12
C MET A 73 -12.11 15.94 7.71
N LYS A 74 -12.89 15.31 6.84
CA LYS A 74 -14.01 14.43 7.21
C LYS A 74 -13.64 12.98 6.90
N GLY A 75 -14.42 12.06 7.47
CA GLY A 75 -14.27 10.64 7.16
C GLY A 75 -14.36 10.37 5.66
N GLY A 76 -13.38 9.65 5.11
CA GLY A 76 -13.27 9.33 3.68
C GLY A 76 -12.43 10.31 2.86
N ASP A 77 -12.01 11.44 3.43
CA ASP A 77 -11.06 12.37 2.80
C ASP A 77 -9.64 11.79 2.73
N GLU A 78 -8.77 12.45 1.95
CA GLU A 78 -7.37 12.09 1.78
C GLU A 78 -6.44 13.20 2.27
N LEU A 79 -5.39 12.84 3.01
CA LEU A 79 -4.25 13.69 3.32
C LEU A 79 -3.02 13.20 2.57
N ILE A 80 -2.40 14.12 1.83
CA ILE A 80 -1.22 13.88 1.01
C ILE A 80 -0.05 14.64 1.63
N LEU A 81 0.94 13.89 2.11
CA LEU A 81 2.15 14.45 2.70
C LEU A 81 3.15 14.72 1.59
N MET A 82 3.49 15.99 1.40
CA MET A 82 4.56 16.38 0.48
C MET A 82 5.93 15.97 1.03
N ASP A 83 6.92 15.83 0.16
CA ASP A 83 8.27 15.42 0.52
C ASP A 83 8.86 16.30 1.65
N GLY A 84 9.58 15.66 2.56
CA GLY A 84 10.29 16.33 3.64
C GLY A 84 10.14 15.66 5.00
N THR A 85 10.67 16.36 6.01
CA THR A 85 10.67 15.91 7.40
C THR A 85 9.60 16.65 8.20
N TYR A 86 8.81 15.88 8.94
CA TYR A 86 7.73 16.35 9.80
C TYR A 86 8.09 16.04 11.25
N SER A 87 7.95 17.03 12.13
CA SER A 87 8.22 16.89 13.56
C SER A 87 7.65 18.06 14.35
N GLU A 88 7.65 17.96 15.68
CA GLU A 88 7.43 19.13 16.54
C GLU A 88 8.50 20.20 16.34
N ALA A 89 9.76 19.81 16.15
CA ALA A 89 10.87 20.74 15.96
C ALA A 89 10.73 21.58 14.68
N VAL A 90 10.16 21.01 13.61
CA VAL A 90 9.82 21.73 12.37
C VAL A 90 8.46 22.45 12.48
N GLY A 91 7.74 22.22 13.57
CA GLY A 91 6.45 22.84 13.88
C GLY A 91 5.28 22.25 13.10
N THR A 92 5.42 21.07 12.49
CA THR A 92 4.32 20.37 11.81
C THR A 92 3.53 19.46 12.75
N GLY A 93 4.17 19.02 13.85
CA GLY A 93 3.68 17.91 14.67
C GLY A 93 3.78 16.58 13.91
N TYR A 94 3.05 15.57 14.39
CA TYR A 94 2.97 14.23 13.80
C TYR A 94 1.58 13.59 14.03
N MET A 95 1.43 12.31 13.63
CA MET A 95 0.18 11.57 13.73
C MET A 95 0.01 10.94 15.11
N SER A 96 -0.36 11.74 16.10
CA SER A 96 -0.60 11.25 17.46
C SER A 96 -1.63 12.07 18.23
N TRP A 97 -2.15 11.48 19.31
CA TRP A 97 -2.98 12.17 20.30
C TRP A 97 -2.17 13.17 21.14
N GLN A 98 -0.86 12.95 21.23
CA GLN A 98 0.09 13.78 21.95
C GLN A 98 0.99 14.58 21.00
N GLY A 99 1.65 15.60 21.57
CA GLY A 99 2.55 16.49 20.85
C GLY A 99 1.89 17.77 20.34
N THR A 100 2.68 18.82 20.29
CA THR A 100 2.33 20.14 19.75
C THR A 100 2.11 20.04 18.24
N ASN A 101 1.03 20.65 17.75
CA ASN A 101 0.63 20.63 16.33
C ASN A 101 0.33 19.22 15.76
N SER A 102 0.36 18.19 16.60
CA SER A 102 -0.03 16.82 16.25
C SER A 102 -1.54 16.68 16.19
N GLY A 103 -2.00 15.60 15.59
CA GLY A 103 -3.39 15.21 15.62
C GLY A 103 -3.61 13.80 15.12
N GLN A 104 -4.85 13.34 15.23
CA GLN A 104 -5.22 11.99 14.83
C GLN A 104 -6.32 12.02 13.77
N PRO A 105 -6.23 11.17 12.74
CA PRO A 105 -7.14 11.19 11.62
C PRO A 105 -8.60 10.89 12.04
N PRO A 106 -9.59 11.39 11.28
CA PRO A 106 -10.98 10.97 11.42
C PRO A 106 -11.18 9.55 10.84
N SER A 107 -12.09 8.77 11.42
CA SER A 107 -12.49 7.47 10.85
C SER A 107 -13.06 7.61 9.44
N GLY A 108 -12.72 6.68 8.56
CA GLY A 108 -13.33 6.56 7.24
C GLY A 108 -14.76 6.04 7.32
N LEU A 109 -15.48 6.17 6.21
CA LEU A 109 -16.89 5.75 6.12
C LEU A 109 -17.05 4.28 5.72
N SER A 110 -16.06 3.73 5.02
CA SER A 110 -16.03 2.33 4.57
C SER A 110 -14.59 1.91 4.29
N PRO A 111 -14.17 0.69 4.62
CA PRO A 111 -12.79 0.26 4.43
C PRO A 111 -12.41 0.11 2.95
N THR A 112 -13.37 -0.18 2.08
CA THR A 112 -13.12 -0.48 0.66
C THR A 112 -13.47 0.69 -0.26
N THR A 113 -14.54 1.43 0.04
CA THR A 113 -15.07 2.46 -0.88
C THR A 113 -14.71 3.89 -0.45
N SER A 114 -14.58 4.14 0.85
CA SER A 114 -14.35 5.50 1.38
C SER A 114 -13.55 5.50 2.69
N PRO A 115 -12.33 4.92 2.71
CA PRO A 115 -11.45 5.04 3.86
C PRO A 115 -10.89 6.46 3.95
N THR A 116 -10.61 6.92 5.16
CA THR A 116 -9.75 8.10 5.34
C THR A 116 -8.33 7.70 4.93
N ARG A 117 -7.74 8.41 3.97
CA ARG A 117 -6.43 8.05 3.41
C ARG A 117 -5.37 9.03 3.88
N ILE A 118 -4.23 8.55 4.33
CA ILE A 118 -3.04 9.33 4.62
C ILE A 118 -1.90 8.69 3.86
N ARG A 119 -1.22 9.43 2.99
CA ARG A 119 -0.09 8.87 2.24
C ARG A 119 0.97 9.89 1.91
N ALA A 120 2.18 9.41 1.72
CA ALA A 120 3.20 10.20 1.04
C ALA A 120 2.76 10.52 -0.40
N LEU A 121 3.10 11.73 -0.86
CA LEU A 121 2.99 12.11 -2.26
C LEU A 121 3.93 11.24 -3.10
N ASN A 122 5.18 11.17 -2.66
CA ASN A 122 6.21 10.28 -3.17
C ASN A 122 6.65 9.35 -2.03
N PRO A 123 6.28 8.06 -2.07
CA PRO A 123 6.70 7.08 -1.08
C PRO A 123 8.23 7.11 -0.82
N GLY A 124 8.65 6.94 0.44
CA GLY A 124 10.07 7.00 0.83
C GLY A 124 10.72 8.40 0.80
N LYS A 125 9.93 9.46 0.59
CA LYS A 125 10.37 10.87 0.67
C LYS A 125 9.76 11.63 1.85
N VAL A 126 8.96 10.96 2.67
CA VAL A 126 8.31 11.53 3.84
C VAL A 126 8.86 10.85 5.09
N LEU A 127 9.52 11.63 5.93
CA LEU A 127 10.01 11.21 7.23
C LEU A 127 9.20 11.92 8.32
N ILE A 128 8.55 11.16 9.19
CA ILE A 128 7.93 11.68 10.40
C ILE A 128 8.85 11.34 11.57
N GLN A 129 9.44 12.37 12.19
CA GLN A 129 10.17 12.22 13.46
C GLN A 129 9.16 12.21 14.61
N GLY A 130 8.54 11.05 14.78
CA GLY A 130 7.46 10.79 15.72
C GLY A 130 6.75 9.49 15.36
N GLU A 131 6.01 8.97 16.32
CA GLU A 131 5.20 7.76 16.18
C GLU A 131 4.06 7.91 15.14
N LEU A 132 3.61 6.78 14.63
CA LEU A 132 2.25 6.61 14.14
C LEU A 132 1.37 6.14 15.29
N PHE A 133 0.39 6.95 15.70
CA PHE A 133 -0.63 6.54 16.66
C PHE A 133 -2.03 6.74 16.07
N ILE A 134 -2.74 5.64 15.83
CA ILE A 134 -4.12 5.67 15.33
C ILE A 134 -5.05 5.18 16.43
N GLY A 135 -6.09 5.97 16.72
CA GLY A 135 -7.22 5.59 17.56
C GLY A 135 -7.28 6.25 18.93
N ARG A 136 -8.34 6.01 19.70
CA ARG A 136 -8.66 6.83 20.90
C ARG A 136 -9.23 5.98 22.02
N SER A 137 -8.99 6.34 23.27
CA SER A 137 -9.51 5.59 24.43
C SER A 137 -11.04 5.62 24.52
N PHE A 138 -11.65 6.75 24.17
CA PHE A 138 -13.09 6.98 24.34
C PHE A 138 -13.95 6.62 23.11
N ARG A 139 -13.35 6.27 21.96
CA ARG A 139 -14.08 5.83 20.77
C ARG A 139 -13.23 4.93 19.89
N LYS A 140 -13.88 3.98 19.22
CA LYS A 140 -13.24 3.12 18.23
C LYS A 140 -13.11 3.85 16.90
N ASP A 141 -11.87 4.09 16.46
CA ASP A 141 -11.62 4.64 15.14
C ASP A 141 -11.55 3.51 14.09
N SER A 142 -11.83 3.82 12.83
CA SER A 142 -11.92 2.78 11.81
C SER A 142 -11.70 3.26 10.39
N ASN A 143 -11.46 2.32 9.47
CA ASN A 143 -11.39 2.56 8.02
C ASN A 143 -10.34 3.64 7.64
N ILE A 144 -9.16 3.56 8.26
CA ILE A 144 -8.05 4.49 8.01
C ILE A 144 -6.93 3.75 7.29
N THR A 145 -6.42 4.33 6.22
CA THR A 145 -5.29 3.79 5.45
C THR A 145 -4.12 4.73 5.53
N VAL A 146 -2.95 4.22 5.93
CA VAL A 146 -1.68 4.94 5.98
C VAL A 146 -0.70 4.26 5.02
N SER A 147 -0.03 5.02 4.14
CA SER A 147 0.95 4.40 3.23
C SER A 147 2.14 5.25 2.78
N GLY A 148 3.27 4.57 2.57
CA GLY A 148 4.46 5.15 1.95
C GLY A 148 5.28 6.09 2.83
N ILE A 149 5.07 6.05 4.15
CA ILE A 149 5.64 7.00 5.12
C ILE A 149 6.66 6.28 6.01
N THR A 150 7.74 6.99 6.35
CA THR A 150 8.74 6.58 7.33
C THR A 150 8.43 7.20 8.68
N PHE A 151 8.44 6.39 9.74
CA PHE A 151 8.22 6.81 11.12
C PHE A 151 9.45 6.51 11.98
N GLU A 152 9.85 7.48 12.79
CA GLU A 152 10.86 7.36 13.84
C GLU A 152 10.16 7.43 15.18
N GLY A 153 10.02 6.30 15.86
CA GLY A 153 9.30 6.19 17.13
C GLY A 153 8.42 4.96 17.23
N ASP A 154 8.06 4.62 18.47
CA ASP A 154 7.20 3.48 18.78
C ASP A 154 5.77 3.75 18.36
N SER A 155 5.26 2.93 17.46
CA SER A 155 4.03 3.17 16.73
C SER A 155 2.95 2.15 17.10
N GLU A 156 1.69 2.56 17.05
CA GLU A 156 0.57 1.76 17.54
C GLU A 156 -0.73 2.02 16.76
N ILE A 157 -1.44 0.93 16.46
CA ILE A 157 -2.86 0.96 16.16
C ILE A 157 -3.62 0.61 17.45
N TYR A 158 -4.20 1.63 18.05
CA TYR A 158 -4.84 1.59 19.36
C TYR A 158 -6.36 1.65 19.21
N ASN A 159 -7.11 0.67 19.71
CA ASN A 159 -8.59 0.66 19.65
C ASN A 159 -9.17 0.99 18.25
N CYS A 160 -8.76 0.22 17.25
CA CYS A 160 -9.15 0.46 15.85
C CYS A 160 -9.63 -0.80 15.13
N ASN A 161 -10.51 -0.57 14.15
CA ASN A 161 -10.96 -1.61 13.22
C ASN A 161 -10.75 -1.23 11.76
N TYR A 162 -10.44 -2.22 10.92
CA TYR A 162 -10.29 -2.02 9.48
C TYR A 162 -9.27 -0.95 9.07
N CYS A 163 -8.24 -0.73 9.89
CA CYS A 163 -7.13 0.12 9.52
C CYS A 163 -6.14 -0.64 8.63
N THR A 164 -5.48 0.07 7.72
CA THR A 164 -4.43 -0.48 6.85
C THR A 164 -3.16 0.36 7.00
N VAL A 165 -2.03 -0.29 7.24
CA VAL A 165 -0.70 0.31 7.08
C VAL A 165 -0.01 -0.43 5.97
N LYS A 166 0.43 0.29 4.93
CA LYS A 166 1.05 -0.32 3.75
C LYS A 166 2.30 0.42 3.27
N ASN A 167 3.36 -0.31 2.91
CA ASN A 167 4.61 0.27 2.39
C ASN A 167 5.22 1.31 3.34
N CYS A 168 5.05 1.12 4.66
CA CYS A 168 5.58 2.00 5.68
C CYS A 168 6.82 1.41 6.34
N GLU A 169 7.67 2.32 6.81
CA GLU A 169 8.94 2.05 7.47
C GLU A 169 8.82 2.50 8.93
N PHE A 170 9.27 1.66 9.86
CA PHE A 170 9.23 1.94 11.29
C PHE A 170 10.61 1.73 11.90
N HIS A 171 11.30 2.82 12.24
CA HIS A 171 12.45 2.78 13.13
C HIS A 171 11.96 2.97 14.57
N GLY A 172 11.76 1.86 15.26
CA GLY A 172 11.06 1.77 16.53
C GLY A 172 10.34 0.43 16.66
N SER A 173 9.36 0.36 17.57
CA SER A 173 8.42 -0.76 17.62
C SER A 173 7.12 -0.45 16.88
N PHE A 174 6.37 -1.49 16.49
CA PHE A 174 5.04 -1.32 15.90
C PHE A 174 4.04 -2.34 16.44
N TRP A 175 2.91 -1.85 16.96
CA TRP A 175 1.91 -2.64 17.68
C TRP A 175 0.51 -2.51 17.09
N ILE A 176 -0.27 -3.58 17.24
CA ILE A 176 -1.74 -3.53 17.18
C ILE A 176 -2.29 -3.93 18.55
N GLY A 177 -3.20 -3.11 19.06
CA GLY A 177 -3.98 -3.36 20.26
C GLY A 177 -3.31 -2.87 21.54
N THR A 178 -4.05 -2.98 22.65
CA THR A 178 -3.74 -2.30 23.92
C THR A 178 -4.32 -3.10 25.11
N ASN A 179 -3.80 -2.86 26.30
CA ASN A 179 -4.40 -3.33 27.57
C ASN A 179 -5.38 -2.33 28.21
N ASP A 180 -5.51 -1.12 27.67
CA ASP A 180 -6.25 -0.05 28.35
C ASP A 180 -7.74 -0.36 28.53
N HIS A 181 -8.35 -1.16 27.65
CA HIS A 181 -9.77 -1.55 27.69
C HIS A 181 -10.03 -2.85 26.89
N ASP A 182 -11.22 -3.45 27.06
CA ASP A 182 -11.72 -4.61 26.30
C ASP A 182 -12.18 -4.20 24.89
N MET A 183 -11.32 -3.50 24.17
CA MET A 183 -11.62 -2.95 22.86
C MET A 183 -11.11 -3.92 21.79
N ASP A 184 -12.04 -4.64 21.17
CA ASP A 184 -11.75 -5.52 20.02
C ASP A 184 -10.99 -4.78 18.91
N ASN A 185 -9.67 -4.99 18.78
CA ASN A 185 -8.88 -4.47 17.66
C ASN A 185 -8.90 -5.49 16.52
N GLN A 186 -9.67 -5.21 15.47
CA GLN A 186 -10.02 -6.25 14.50
C GLN A 186 -9.97 -5.83 13.04
N PHE A 187 -9.68 -6.82 12.19
CA PHE A 187 -9.66 -6.68 10.73
C PHE A 187 -8.67 -5.62 10.24
N ASN A 188 -7.62 -5.35 11.02
CA ASN A 188 -6.53 -4.47 10.62
C ASN A 188 -5.57 -5.23 9.70
N LEU A 189 -4.92 -4.52 8.78
CA LEU A 189 -3.95 -5.06 7.83
C LEU A 189 -2.65 -4.28 7.89
N ILE A 190 -1.57 -4.98 8.19
CA ILE A 190 -0.19 -4.48 8.04
C ILE A 190 0.41 -5.22 6.86
N GLU A 191 0.73 -4.50 5.80
CA GLU A 191 1.12 -5.10 4.53
C GLU A 191 2.38 -4.44 3.95
N ASP A 192 3.37 -5.21 3.52
CA ASP A 192 4.58 -4.70 2.86
C ASP A 192 5.34 -3.66 3.71
N CYS A 193 5.42 -3.86 5.03
CA CYS A 193 6.08 -2.95 5.96
C CYS A 193 7.39 -3.54 6.50
N TRP A 194 8.28 -2.69 7.02
CA TRP A 194 9.50 -3.16 7.68
C TRP A 194 9.78 -2.37 8.95
N ILE A 195 10.15 -3.10 10.00
CA ILE A 195 10.18 -2.63 11.38
C ILE A 195 11.53 -3.03 11.99
N TRP A 196 12.30 -2.08 12.51
CA TRP A 196 13.52 -2.38 13.24
C TRP A 196 13.76 -1.38 14.35
N GLY A 197 14.51 -1.81 15.35
CA GLY A 197 14.91 -0.91 16.41
C GLY A 197 15.87 -1.57 17.39
N SER A 198 16.56 -0.72 18.16
CA SER A 198 17.31 -1.11 19.35
C SER A 198 16.60 -0.62 20.60
N GLN A 199 17.01 -1.10 21.78
CA GLN A 199 16.45 -0.65 23.06
C GLN A 199 14.94 -0.90 23.18
N ARG A 200 14.45 -1.92 22.50
CA ARG A 200 13.08 -2.41 22.61
C ARG A 200 13.10 -3.87 22.96
N ARG A 201 12.32 -4.22 23.96
CA ARG A 201 12.08 -5.60 24.35
C ARG A 201 11.38 -6.40 23.24
N ILE A 202 10.33 -5.81 22.67
CA ILE A 202 9.54 -6.42 21.61
C ILE A 202 9.52 -5.44 20.44
N ILE A 203 9.95 -5.90 19.27
CA ILE A 203 10.06 -5.04 18.08
C ILE A 203 8.69 -4.86 17.42
N SER A 204 7.85 -5.87 17.43
CA SER A 204 6.50 -5.79 16.88
C SER A 204 5.55 -6.75 17.57
N GLY A 205 4.26 -6.40 17.61
CA GLY A 205 3.32 -7.26 18.29
C GLY A 205 1.86 -7.00 17.96
N ASN A 206 1.07 -8.05 18.16
CA ASN A 206 -0.37 -8.06 18.06
C ASN A 206 -0.92 -8.50 19.42
N TYR A 207 -1.48 -7.57 20.19
CA TYR A 207 -1.83 -7.77 21.58
C TYR A 207 -3.31 -7.47 21.84
N ARG A 208 -4.07 -8.45 22.35
CA ARG A 208 -5.53 -8.32 22.58
C ARG A 208 -6.28 -7.82 21.35
N ALA A 209 -5.84 -8.32 20.20
CA ALA A 209 -6.32 -7.95 18.88
C ALA A 209 -6.57 -9.21 18.04
N ASN A 210 -7.76 -9.32 17.44
CA ASN A 210 -8.23 -10.54 16.79
C ASN A 210 -8.49 -10.30 15.31
N TYR A 211 -8.47 -11.33 14.47
CA TYR A 211 -8.81 -11.20 13.04
C TYR A 211 -7.93 -10.19 12.26
N ASN A 212 -6.69 -9.95 12.68
CA ASN A 212 -5.77 -9.06 11.98
C ASN A 212 -4.86 -9.85 11.03
N VAL A 213 -4.34 -9.14 10.03
CA VAL A 213 -3.40 -9.69 9.05
C VAL A 213 -2.09 -8.94 9.10
N TRP A 214 -0.99 -9.67 9.24
CA TRP A 214 0.37 -9.20 9.05
C TRP A 214 0.96 -9.90 7.83
N ARG A 215 1.17 -9.15 6.74
CA ARG A 215 1.54 -9.73 5.44
C ARG A 215 2.81 -9.09 4.89
N ARG A 216 3.80 -9.90 4.54
CA ARG A 216 5.07 -9.43 3.91
C ARG A 216 5.74 -8.34 4.73
N VAL A 217 5.82 -8.60 6.04
CA VAL A 217 6.49 -7.72 6.99
C VAL A 217 7.89 -8.25 7.27
N VAL A 218 8.89 -7.36 7.33
CA VAL A 218 10.26 -7.69 7.72
C VAL A 218 10.58 -7.06 9.07
N VAL A 219 11.14 -7.84 9.99
CA VAL A 219 11.44 -7.39 11.35
C VAL A 219 12.89 -7.67 11.70
N ARG A 220 13.59 -6.69 12.30
CA ARG A 220 14.92 -6.86 12.88
C ARG A 220 15.03 -6.19 14.25
N GLY A 221 15.43 -6.94 15.27
CA GLY A 221 15.80 -6.38 16.57
C GLY A 221 17.30 -6.18 16.71
N ASP A 222 17.72 -5.00 17.15
CA ASP A 222 19.13 -4.62 17.35
C ASP A 222 19.57 -4.71 18.82
N GLY A 223 18.92 -5.60 19.60
CA GLY A 223 19.15 -5.76 21.04
C GLY A 223 18.44 -4.69 21.87
N CYS A 224 18.08 -5.04 23.09
CA CYS A 224 17.43 -4.12 24.00
C CYS A 224 18.43 -3.44 24.95
N GLY A 225 19.11 -4.20 25.80
CA GLY A 225 20.10 -3.68 26.74
C GLY A 225 19.52 -2.76 27.82
N GLN A 226 18.21 -2.80 28.05
CA GLN A 226 17.51 -2.02 29.08
C GLN A 226 17.05 -2.91 30.24
N PRO A 227 16.84 -2.36 31.45
CA PRO A 227 16.38 -3.12 32.61
C PRO A 227 15.06 -3.88 32.37
N GLU A 228 14.18 -3.29 31.57
CA GLU A 228 12.90 -3.89 31.18
C GLU A 228 13.04 -5.16 30.35
N CYS A 229 14.22 -5.47 29.84
CA CYS A 229 14.52 -6.67 29.05
C CYS A 229 15.23 -7.75 29.84
N GLN A 230 15.41 -7.55 31.15
CA GLN A 230 16.12 -8.46 32.03
C GLN A 230 15.14 -9.29 32.86
N GLY A 231 15.51 -10.55 33.11
CA GLY A 231 14.80 -11.45 34.01
C GLY A 231 13.66 -12.24 33.39
N ASP A 232 13.27 -13.29 34.11
CA ASP A 232 12.22 -14.22 33.69
C ASP A 232 10.87 -13.47 33.64
N GLY A 233 10.24 -13.46 32.47
CA GLY A 233 8.98 -12.73 32.21
C GLY A 233 9.13 -11.47 31.36
N ASN A 234 10.35 -11.08 31.03
CA ASN A 234 10.63 -9.93 30.15
C ASN A 234 11.27 -10.35 28.81
N PRO A 235 10.60 -11.19 28.01
CA PRO A 235 11.20 -11.81 26.84
C PRO A 235 11.56 -10.80 25.76
N ASN A 236 12.76 -10.93 25.18
CA ASN A 236 13.14 -10.21 23.96
C ASN A 236 12.55 -10.92 22.72
N VAL A 237 11.73 -10.21 21.94
CA VAL A 237 10.97 -10.82 20.84
C VAL A 237 11.02 -10.00 19.55
N GLY A 238 11.16 -10.66 18.41
CA GLY A 238 10.96 -10.04 17.10
C GLY A 238 9.49 -9.65 16.86
N PHE A 239 8.63 -10.66 16.75
CA PHE A 239 7.18 -10.50 16.59
C PHE A 239 6.40 -11.43 17.51
N THR A 240 5.39 -10.91 18.21
CA THR A 240 4.51 -11.71 19.09
C THR A 240 3.03 -11.58 18.74
N VAL A 241 2.30 -12.69 18.86
CA VAL A 241 0.84 -12.69 19.01
C VAL A 241 0.52 -13.03 20.45
N TYR A 242 -0.07 -12.06 21.17
CA TYR A 242 -0.26 -12.14 22.62
C TYR A 242 -1.72 -11.90 22.97
N ASP A 243 -2.33 -12.82 23.73
CA ASP A 243 -3.73 -12.70 24.18
C ASP A 243 -4.71 -12.47 23.01
N SER A 244 -4.54 -13.21 21.92
CA SER A 244 -5.09 -12.87 20.60
C SER A 244 -5.44 -14.11 19.78
N HIS A 245 -6.53 -14.10 19.02
CA HIS A 245 -6.95 -15.23 18.18
C HIS A 245 -7.34 -14.87 16.75
N ASP A 246 -7.39 -15.91 15.90
CA ASP A 246 -7.79 -15.84 14.48
C ASP A 246 -6.98 -14.83 13.64
N ASN A 247 -5.73 -14.57 14.00
CA ASN A 247 -4.85 -13.70 13.21
C ASN A 247 -4.14 -14.49 12.12
N LEU A 248 -3.86 -13.82 11.00
CA LEU A 248 -3.09 -14.35 9.88
C LEU A 248 -1.75 -13.65 9.78
N ILE A 249 -0.67 -14.43 9.81
CA ILE A 249 0.68 -13.96 9.61
C ILE A 249 1.18 -14.63 8.34
N GLU A 250 1.33 -13.85 7.27
CA GLU A 250 1.50 -14.34 5.90
C GLU A 250 2.80 -13.81 5.31
N ASN A 251 3.70 -14.71 4.92
CA ASN A 251 5.04 -14.39 4.42
C ASN A 251 5.73 -13.33 5.27
N MET A 252 5.88 -13.54 6.58
CA MET A 252 6.61 -12.60 7.44
C MET A 252 8.04 -13.07 7.68
N ILE A 253 8.99 -12.15 7.77
CA ILE A 253 10.40 -12.44 8.09
C ILE A 253 10.78 -11.76 9.40
N VAL A 254 11.39 -12.52 10.32
CA VAL A 254 12.24 -11.97 11.37
C VAL A 254 13.67 -12.38 11.04
N VAL A 255 14.58 -11.41 10.96
CA VAL A 255 15.93 -11.61 10.43
C VAL A 255 16.98 -10.93 11.30
N ASP A 256 18.07 -11.65 11.60
CA ASP A 256 19.29 -11.16 12.24
C ASP A 256 19.03 -10.36 13.52
N ARG A 257 18.06 -10.81 14.31
CA ARG A 257 17.85 -10.28 15.65
C ARG A 257 19.09 -10.56 16.50
N ILE A 258 19.42 -9.63 17.40
CA ILE A 258 20.49 -9.81 18.37
C ILE A 258 19.97 -9.54 19.79
N LEU A 259 20.66 -10.13 20.76
CA LEU A 259 20.46 -9.89 22.18
C LEU A 259 21.62 -9.05 22.73
N ALA A 260 21.32 -8.06 23.57
CA ALA A 260 22.32 -7.46 24.42
C ALA A 260 22.69 -8.42 25.58
N PRO A 261 23.85 -8.26 26.25
CA PRO A 261 24.37 -9.26 27.21
C PRO A 261 23.44 -9.70 28.35
N ASN A 262 22.48 -8.86 28.75
CA ASN A 262 21.54 -9.16 29.84
C ASN A 262 20.09 -9.32 29.36
N ASP A 263 19.85 -9.29 28.04
CA ASP A 263 18.51 -9.49 27.51
C ASP A 263 18.06 -10.93 27.81
N ALA A 264 16.84 -11.08 28.29
CA ALA A 264 16.22 -12.39 28.44
C ALA A 264 15.90 -12.95 27.05
N PRO A 265 16.53 -14.07 26.64
CA PRO A 265 16.26 -14.71 25.36
C PRO A 265 14.83 -15.21 25.31
N TYR A 266 14.24 -15.24 24.11
CA TYR A 266 12.92 -15.83 23.92
C TYR A 266 12.75 -16.38 22.52
N SER A 267 12.40 -15.53 21.54
CA SER A 267 12.25 -15.99 20.15
C SER A 267 12.14 -14.87 19.13
N ASP A 268 12.36 -15.24 17.87
CA ASP A 268 12.01 -14.41 16.73
C ASP A 268 10.49 -14.25 16.57
N PHE A 269 9.78 -15.39 16.51
CA PHE A 269 8.32 -15.43 16.50
C PHE A 269 7.79 -16.02 17.80
N ALA A 270 6.84 -15.34 18.41
CA ALA A 270 6.23 -15.74 19.66
C ALA A 270 4.70 -15.86 19.54
N ALA A 271 4.14 -16.77 20.31
CA ALA A 271 2.76 -16.68 20.73
C ALA A 271 2.68 -16.87 22.25
N ALA A 272 1.90 -16.04 22.94
CA ALA A 272 1.79 -16.04 24.40
C ALA A 272 0.33 -15.88 24.85
N GLN A 273 0.01 -16.43 26.02
CA GLN A 273 -1.25 -16.21 26.73
C GLN A 273 -0.97 -16.01 28.22
N HIS A 274 -1.38 -14.88 28.79
CA HIS A 274 -1.27 -14.66 30.24
C HIS A 274 -2.54 -14.10 30.86
N THR A 275 -3.55 -13.75 30.07
CA THR A 275 -4.85 -13.33 30.60
C THR A 275 -5.87 -14.47 30.51
N PRO A 276 -6.34 -15.09 31.60
CA PRO A 276 -7.24 -16.24 31.54
C PRO A 276 -8.71 -15.83 31.28
N LEU A 277 -8.96 -15.01 30.26
CA LEU A 277 -10.30 -14.52 29.89
C LEU A 277 -10.72 -15.00 28.49
N PRO A 278 -11.95 -15.54 28.32
CA PRO A 278 -12.41 -16.13 27.05
C PRO A 278 -12.53 -15.19 25.85
N ILE A 279 -12.39 -13.87 26.02
CA ILE A 279 -12.40 -12.91 24.91
C ILE A 279 -11.00 -12.67 24.33
N TRP A 280 -9.95 -13.11 25.03
CA TRP A 280 -8.55 -12.90 24.68
C TRP A 280 -7.76 -14.19 24.70
N TYR A 281 -8.41 -15.34 24.50
CA TYR A 281 -7.66 -16.58 24.38
C TYR A 281 -6.75 -16.49 23.16
N ASN A 282 -5.55 -16.98 23.34
CA ASN A 282 -4.62 -17.20 22.25
C ASN A 282 -4.99 -18.51 21.55
N GLY A 283 -5.34 -18.44 20.26
CA GLY A 283 -5.73 -19.62 19.50
C GLY A 283 -6.09 -19.33 18.05
N ARG A 284 -6.05 -20.35 17.21
CA ARG A 284 -6.34 -20.32 15.76
C ARG A 284 -5.55 -19.27 14.97
N ASN A 285 -4.43 -18.81 15.50
CA ASN A 285 -3.49 -17.98 14.77
C ASN A 285 -2.74 -18.84 13.75
N LYS A 286 -2.56 -18.30 12.55
CA LYS A 286 -1.98 -19.02 11.42
C LYS A 286 -0.74 -18.31 10.93
N TRP A 287 0.37 -19.03 10.91
CA TRP A 287 1.65 -18.61 10.37
C TRP A 287 1.87 -19.32 9.03
N LEU A 288 1.81 -18.57 7.94
CA LEU A 288 1.79 -19.08 6.57
C LEU A 288 3.00 -18.53 5.82
N GLY A 289 3.98 -19.37 5.49
CA GLY A 289 5.16 -18.94 4.74
C GLY A 289 6.13 -18.05 5.52
N CYS A 290 6.13 -18.09 6.86
CA CYS A 290 6.96 -17.24 7.71
C CYS A 290 8.40 -17.77 7.85
N MET A 291 9.37 -16.87 8.03
CA MET A 291 10.79 -17.23 8.05
C MET A 291 11.51 -16.56 9.23
N SER A 292 12.13 -17.34 10.11
CA SER A 292 13.10 -16.88 11.10
C SER A 292 14.51 -17.15 10.59
N ILE A 293 15.34 -16.12 10.57
CA ILE A 293 16.67 -16.15 9.95
C ILE A 293 17.71 -15.68 10.97
N ASN A 294 18.62 -16.57 11.37
CA ASN A 294 19.67 -16.36 12.35
C ASN A 294 19.15 -15.86 13.71
N ALA A 295 18.12 -16.52 14.25
CA ALA A 295 17.63 -16.23 15.60
C ALA A 295 18.77 -16.43 16.61
N PRO A 296 19.02 -15.46 17.51
CA PRO A 296 20.04 -15.58 18.56
C PRO A 296 19.62 -16.58 19.66
N ASP A 297 18.38 -17.07 19.62
CA ASP A 297 17.76 -17.99 20.55
C ASP A 297 16.84 -18.98 19.78
N THR A 298 15.52 -18.90 19.91
CA THR A 298 14.53 -19.75 19.25
C THR A 298 13.90 -19.07 18.02
N GLY A 299 13.66 -19.82 16.95
CA GLY A 299 12.97 -19.29 15.76
C GLY A 299 11.48 -19.05 16.00
N PHE A 300 10.74 -20.09 16.34
CA PHE A 300 9.32 -20.01 16.71
C PHE A 300 9.13 -20.57 18.11
N TYR A 301 8.54 -19.79 19.01
CA TYR A 301 8.24 -20.20 20.37
C TYR A 301 6.76 -19.92 20.67
N LEU A 302 5.95 -20.97 20.58
CA LEU A 302 4.50 -20.88 20.71
C LEU A 302 4.12 -21.44 22.08
N GLU A 303 4.07 -20.59 23.09
CA GLU A 303 3.77 -20.97 24.48
C GLU A 303 2.42 -20.40 24.91
N PRO A 304 1.35 -21.20 24.81
CA PRO A 304 0.04 -20.70 25.17
C PRO A 304 -0.31 -21.30 26.54
N ASP A 305 0.12 -20.60 27.60
CA ASP A 305 0.09 -21.11 28.99
C ASP A 305 -1.32 -21.47 29.50
N ASP A 306 -2.33 -20.69 29.11
CA ASP A 306 -3.72 -20.82 29.58
C ASP A 306 -4.73 -20.83 28.42
N ILE A 307 -4.66 -21.88 27.58
CA ILE A 307 -5.50 -22.04 26.37
C ILE A 307 -6.87 -22.67 26.60
N LEU A 308 -7.88 -22.08 25.98
CA LEU A 308 -9.19 -22.69 25.75
C LEU A 308 -9.30 -23.35 24.36
N ASP A 309 -8.52 -22.89 23.38
CA ASP A 309 -8.36 -23.50 22.06
C ASP A 309 -6.86 -23.57 21.69
N PRO A 310 -6.24 -24.76 21.74
CA PRO A 310 -4.80 -24.94 21.56
C PRO A 310 -4.34 -24.88 20.10
N THR A 311 -5.21 -24.53 19.15
CA THR A 311 -4.91 -24.69 17.73
C THR A 311 -3.97 -23.61 17.23
N PHE A 312 -2.75 -23.98 16.84
CA PHE A 312 -1.85 -23.14 16.06
C PHE A 312 -1.59 -23.82 14.72
N ILE A 313 -1.57 -23.02 13.64
CA ILE A 313 -1.25 -23.53 12.31
C ILE A 313 0.04 -22.89 11.85
N LEU A 314 1.04 -23.72 11.57
CA LEU A 314 2.29 -23.32 10.94
C LEU A 314 2.36 -24.07 9.62
N LYS A 315 2.31 -23.33 8.51
CA LYS A 315 2.35 -23.88 7.17
C LYS A 315 3.48 -23.24 6.38
N ASN A 316 4.28 -24.05 5.69
CA ASN A 316 5.40 -23.56 4.87
C ASN A 316 6.34 -22.60 5.63
N CYS A 317 6.52 -22.75 6.94
CA CYS A 317 7.43 -21.90 7.71
C CYS A 317 8.84 -22.49 7.76
N VAL A 318 9.86 -21.65 7.95
CA VAL A 318 11.27 -22.06 8.07
C VAL A 318 11.96 -21.31 9.21
N ALA A 319 12.81 -22.01 9.95
CA ALA A 319 13.78 -21.41 10.88
C ALA A 319 15.18 -21.84 10.43
N VAL A 320 16.03 -20.86 10.12
CA VAL A 320 17.40 -21.10 9.64
C VAL A 320 18.37 -20.55 10.67
N ASN A 321 19.35 -21.36 11.09
CA ASN A 321 20.41 -20.99 12.03
C ASN A 321 19.89 -20.38 13.35
N ALA A 322 18.76 -20.87 13.87
CA ALA A 322 18.38 -20.55 15.24
C ALA A 322 19.41 -21.15 16.21
N HIS A 323 19.88 -20.37 17.17
CA HIS A 323 20.91 -20.81 18.12
C HIS A 323 20.44 -21.97 19.01
N ASP A 324 19.24 -21.86 19.58
CA ASP A 324 18.70 -22.83 20.53
C ASP A 324 17.78 -23.85 19.86
N THR A 325 16.65 -23.39 19.32
CA THR A 325 15.61 -24.27 18.76
C THR A 325 14.97 -23.62 17.53
N GLY A 326 14.74 -24.40 16.47
CA GLY A 326 14.04 -23.89 15.28
C GLY A 326 12.56 -23.58 15.58
N ILE A 327 11.81 -24.59 16.02
CA ILE A 327 10.39 -24.48 16.36
C ILE A 327 10.15 -25.19 17.68
N ASN A 328 9.69 -24.44 18.68
CA ASN A 328 9.22 -24.92 19.97
C ASN A 328 7.71 -24.68 20.05
N VAL A 329 6.95 -25.75 20.28
CA VAL A 329 5.52 -25.68 20.51
C VAL A 329 5.26 -26.15 21.94
N GLY A 330 4.69 -25.24 22.75
CA GLY A 330 4.73 -25.24 24.21
C GLY A 330 3.97 -26.38 24.89
N ARG A 331 4.01 -26.35 26.24
CA ARG A 331 3.78 -27.48 27.15
C ARG A 331 2.34 -28.00 27.25
N LYS A 332 1.34 -27.27 26.72
CA LYS A 332 -0.10 -27.59 26.87
C LYS A 332 -0.90 -27.70 25.56
N ALA A 333 -0.29 -27.47 24.40
CA ALA A 333 -1.03 -27.52 23.14
C ALA A 333 -1.42 -28.97 22.77
N SER A 334 -2.72 -29.24 22.61
CA SER A 334 -3.25 -30.60 22.37
C SER A 334 -3.76 -30.87 20.94
N ASN A 335 -4.06 -29.84 20.14
CA ASN A 335 -4.50 -29.96 18.74
C ASN A 335 -3.67 -29.05 17.83
N ILE A 336 -2.44 -29.45 17.51
CA ILE A 336 -1.59 -28.69 16.59
C ILE A 336 -1.70 -29.33 15.21
N LEU A 337 -2.24 -28.60 14.23
CA LEU A 337 -2.18 -29.03 12.84
C LEU A 337 -0.87 -28.56 12.23
N TYR A 338 0.08 -29.49 12.16
CA TYR A 338 1.31 -29.30 11.42
C TYR A 338 1.06 -29.57 9.93
N GLU A 339 0.95 -28.51 9.14
CA GLU A 339 1.46 -28.52 7.76
C GLU A 339 2.86 -27.87 7.75
N ILE A 340 3.63 -28.16 8.80
CA ILE A 340 5.03 -27.77 8.91
C ILE A 340 5.82 -28.67 7.97
N HIS A 341 6.48 -28.04 7.00
CA HIS A 341 7.34 -28.78 6.09
C HIS A 341 8.77 -28.96 6.62
N THR A 342 9.07 -28.64 7.88
CA THR A 342 10.27 -29.13 8.60
C THR A 342 10.04 -29.34 10.11
N PHE A 343 9.58 -30.54 10.51
CA PHE A 343 10.28 -31.47 11.45
C PHE A 343 9.45 -32.77 11.64
N LEU A 344 10.16 -33.88 11.74
CA LEU A 344 9.68 -35.26 11.91
C LEU A 344 9.18 -35.57 13.34
N CYS A 345 8.00 -36.16 13.52
CA CYS A 345 7.77 -37.49 14.18
C CYS A 345 6.26 -37.82 14.29
N THR A 346 5.79 -39.08 14.44
CA THR A 346 6.23 -40.22 15.30
C THR A 346 5.81 -41.54 14.61
N VAL A 347 6.52 -42.69 14.62
CA VAL A 347 7.39 -43.34 15.62
C VAL A 347 8.61 -44.02 14.93
N GLY A 348 9.81 -43.89 15.51
CA GLY A 348 11.01 -44.69 15.16
C GLY A 348 11.97 -44.09 14.12
N ILE A 349 12.39 -42.82 14.25
CA ILE A 349 13.23 -42.16 13.23
C ILE A 349 14.43 -41.38 13.79
N THR A 350 15.57 -41.58 13.13
CA THR A 350 16.79 -40.76 13.06
C THR A 350 16.54 -39.39 12.39
N THR A 351 16.88 -38.30 13.06
CA THR A 351 16.93 -36.96 12.43
C THR A 351 18.16 -36.86 11.51
N THR A 352 17.97 -36.40 10.28
CA THR A 352 19.07 -36.10 9.36
C THR A 352 19.11 -34.60 9.09
N ASP A 353 20.30 -34.03 9.17
CA ASP A 353 20.53 -32.65 8.74
C ASP A 353 20.50 -32.62 7.20
N PRO A 354 19.47 -32.02 6.58
CA PRO A 354 19.29 -32.06 5.13
C PRO A 354 20.40 -31.29 4.37
N THR A 355 21.22 -30.52 5.08
CA THR A 355 22.38 -29.82 4.52
C THR A 355 23.64 -30.69 4.49
N LYS A 356 23.70 -31.75 5.31
CA LYS A 356 24.90 -32.59 5.49
C LYS A 356 24.92 -33.86 4.63
N SER A 357 23.91 -34.10 3.80
CA SER A 357 23.97 -35.18 2.82
C SER A 357 24.91 -34.84 1.66
N SER A 358 25.39 -35.86 0.93
CA SER A 358 26.22 -35.68 -0.27
C SER A 358 25.55 -36.35 -1.48
N PRO A 359 24.95 -35.58 -2.40
CA PRO A 359 24.79 -34.11 -2.39
C PRO A 359 23.78 -33.62 -1.33
N PRO A 360 23.78 -32.33 -0.96
CA PRO A 360 22.81 -31.76 -0.02
C PRO A 360 21.37 -31.96 -0.49
N ALA A 361 20.52 -32.42 0.42
CA ALA A 361 19.11 -32.69 0.18
C ALA A 361 18.33 -31.39 -0.03
N LEU A 362 18.73 -30.34 0.68
CA LEU A 362 18.16 -29.02 0.60
C LEU A 362 19.25 -28.03 0.15
N LYS A 363 19.01 -27.38 -1.00
CA LYS A 363 19.92 -26.35 -1.53
C LYS A 363 19.61 -24.96 -1.01
N TYR A 364 18.32 -24.68 -0.81
CA TYR A 364 17.79 -23.38 -0.44
C TYR A 364 16.73 -23.55 0.65
N PRO A 365 16.65 -22.65 1.64
CA PRO A 365 15.69 -22.76 2.74
C PRO A 365 14.23 -22.60 2.30
N THR A 366 14.01 -21.99 1.13
CA THR A 366 12.70 -21.60 0.60
C THR A 366 12.15 -22.54 -0.46
N ARG A 367 12.93 -23.54 -0.91
CA ARG A 367 12.56 -24.39 -2.05
C ARG A 367 13.11 -25.81 -1.96
N VAL A 368 12.23 -26.79 -2.18
CA VAL A 368 12.62 -28.19 -2.39
C VAL A 368 12.76 -28.48 -3.89
N GLU A 369 14.01 -28.74 -4.30
CA GLU A 369 14.37 -29.02 -5.69
C GLU A 369 13.72 -30.31 -6.22
N ALA A 370 13.39 -30.34 -7.51
CA ALA A 370 12.71 -31.48 -8.14
C ALA A 370 13.49 -32.81 -8.05
N ASN A 371 14.81 -32.73 -7.97
CA ASN A 371 15.69 -33.90 -7.84
C ASN A 371 16.12 -34.18 -6.40
N SER A 372 15.59 -33.45 -5.42
CA SER A 372 15.84 -33.74 -4.01
C SER A 372 15.11 -35.01 -3.59
N PHE A 373 15.74 -35.84 -2.76
CA PHE A 373 15.05 -36.96 -2.14
C PHE A 373 13.99 -36.52 -1.12
N LEU A 374 13.93 -35.23 -0.78
CA LEU A 374 12.88 -34.62 0.04
C LEU A 374 11.63 -34.27 -0.77
N LYS A 375 11.68 -34.33 -2.10
CA LYS A 375 10.57 -34.01 -3.00
C LYS A 375 9.48 -35.09 -2.94
N GLY A 376 8.25 -34.71 -2.59
CA GLY A 376 7.07 -35.58 -2.64
C GLY A 376 7.09 -36.82 -1.74
N VAL A 377 8.00 -36.88 -0.76
CA VAL A 377 8.17 -38.02 0.15
C VAL A 377 7.60 -37.76 1.56
N GLY A 378 7.12 -36.54 1.81
CA GLY A 378 6.44 -36.17 3.05
C GLY A 378 5.03 -36.74 3.15
N TYR A 379 4.36 -36.43 4.25
CA TYR A 379 2.97 -36.81 4.48
C TYR A 379 2.09 -36.37 3.30
N SER A 380 1.17 -37.22 2.86
CA SER A 380 0.30 -36.98 1.69
C SER A 380 1.04 -36.62 0.39
N LYS A 381 2.28 -37.12 0.20
CA LYS A 381 3.15 -36.84 -0.96
C LYS A 381 3.56 -35.37 -1.09
N MET A 382 3.57 -34.64 0.02
CA MET A 382 4.10 -33.28 0.08
C MET A 382 5.64 -33.31 0.12
N ASP A 383 6.27 -32.17 -0.09
CA ASP A 383 7.72 -32.04 0.07
C ASP A 383 8.11 -31.98 1.55
N ILE A 384 9.23 -32.60 1.92
CA ILE A 384 9.89 -32.39 3.21
C ILE A 384 10.78 -31.15 3.09
N GLY A 385 10.17 -29.98 3.19
CA GLY A 385 10.86 -28.70 3.20
C GLY A 385 9.91 -27.56 2.88
N ALA A 386 10.20 -26.36 3.36
CA ALA A 386 9.38 -25.20 3.06
C ALA A 386 9.43 -24.89 1.56
N ASN A 387 8.28 -24.56 0.97
CA ASN A 387 8.15 -24.07 -0.40
C ASN A 387 7.60 -22.65 -0.40
N VAL A 388 8.40 -21.72 0.13
CA VAL A 388 8.03 -20.30 0.27
C VAL A 388 8.37 -19.59 -1.05
N MET A 389 7.67 -19.96 -2.11
CA MET A 389 7.96 -19.49 -3.47
C MET A 389 7.01 -18.39 -3.96
N THR A 390 5.76 -18.45 -3.50
CA THR A 390 4.70 -17.54 -3.91
C THR A 390 4.02 -16.90 -2.72
N LYS A 391 3.30 -15.81 -2.97
CA LYS A 391 2.62 -15.03 -1.94
C LYS A 391 1.47 -15.85 -1.34
N TYR A 392 1.31 -15.80 -0.03
CA TYR A 392 0.08 -16.12 0.68
C TYR A 392 -0.82 -14.89 0.69
N GLY A 393 -2.11 -15.12 0.44
CA GLY A 393 -3.09 -14.04 0.30
C GLY A 393 -2.81 -13.13 -0.89
N TRP A 394 -3.67 -12.13 -1.05
CA TRP A 394 -3.58 -11.12 -2.10
C TRP A 394 -3.68 -9.72 -1.50
N ASP A 395 -3.16 -8.73 -2.21
CA ASP A 395 -3.00 -7.36 -1.70
C ASP A 395 -4.31 -6.75 -1.19
N GLY A 396 -4.32 -6.33 0.08
CA GLY A 396 -5.49 -5.74 0.71
C GLY A 396 -6.45 -6.73 1.37
N ALA A 397 -6.30 -8.03 1.12
CA ALA A 397 -7.16 -9.08 1.67
C ALA A 397 -7.05 -9.17 3.20
N ARG A 398 -8.18 -9.45 3.85
CA ARG A 398 -8.36 -9.56 5.29
C ARG A 398 -8.87 -10.93 5.70
N VAL A 399 -8.83 -11.19 7.00
CA VAL A 399 -9.45 -12.39 7.58
C VAL A 399 -10.91 -12.46 7.17
N GLY A 400 -11.33 -13.61 6.66
CA GLY A 400 -12.69 -13.85 6.13
C GLY A 400 -12.84 -13.61 4.63
N ASP A 401 -11.89 -12.96 3.97
CA ASP A 401 -11.91 -12.83 2.51
C ASP A 401 -11.65 -14.18 1.83
N VAL A 402 -12.28 -14.37 0.67
CA VAL A 402 -12.13 -15.59 -0.12
C VAL A 402 -10.66 -15.80 -0.49
N ASN A 403 -10.18 -17.01 -0.23
CA ASN A 403 -8.82 -17.47 -0.55
C ASN A 403 -7.68 -16.71 0.15
N VAL A 404 -7.94 -15.94 1.21
CA VAL A 404 -6.89 -15.18 1.92
C VAL A 404 -5.76 -16.08 2.45
N GLU A 405 -6.10 -17.27 2.96
CA GLU A 405 -5.12 -18.22 3.52
C GLU A 405 -4.44 -19.10 2.46
N THR A 406 -4.72 -18.88 1.18
CA THR A 406 -4.23 -19.74 0.09
C THR A 406 -2.92 -19.20 -0.48
N MET A 407 -2.06 -20.14 -0.88
CA MET A 407 -0.87 -19.82 -1.65
C MET A 407 -1.28 -19.45 -3.08
N THR A 408 -0.86 -18.27 -3.52
CA THR A 408 -1.18 -17.75 -4.85
C THR A 408 -0.22 -18.28 -5.92
N THR A 409 -0.45 -17.89 -7.17
CA THR A 409 0.47 -18.09 -8.29
C THR A 409 1.48 -16.96 -8.44
N ASN A 410 1.35 -15.88 -7.66
CA ASN A 410 2.24 -14.72 -7.75
C ASN A 410 3.56 -14.99 -7.02
N SER A 411 4.69 -14.76 -7.69
CA SER A 411 6.00 -14.91 -7.06
C SER A 411 6.12 -14.03 -5.82
N LEU A 412 6.71 -14.59 -4.76
CA LEU A 412 7.15 -13.82 -3.59
C LEU A 412 8.51 -13.15 -3.83
N TRP A 413 9.31 -13.71 -4.74
CA TRP A 413 10.69 -13.31 -4.99
C TRP A 413 10.85 -12.57 -6.33
N PRO A 414 11.73 -11.57 -6.42
CA PRO A 414 12.50 -10.99 -5.31
C PRO A 414 11.59 -10.31 -4.28
N TRP A 415 12.05 -10.24 -3.02
CA TRP A 415 11.23 -9.75 -1.90
C TRP A 415 10.75 -8.32 -2.18
N PRO A 416 9.45 -8.01 -1.99
CA PRO A 416 8.92 -6.68 -2.24
C PRO A 416 9.63 -5.59 -1.43
N ASN A 417 9.95 -4.46 -2.08
CA ASN A 417 10.64 -3.32 -1.47
C ASN A 417 12.06 -3.61 -0.91
N GLU A 418 12.74 -4.69 -1.31
CA GLU A 418 14.03 -5.06 -0.70
C GLU A 418 15.12 -3.98 -0.79
N ASP A 419 15.11 -3.14 -1.83
CA ASP A 419 16.05 -2.03 -1.96
C ASP A 419 15.83 -0.95 -0.89
N ARG A 420 14.56 -0.66 -0.56
CA ARG A 420 14.22 0.26 0.53
C ARG A 420 14.55 -0.34 1.88
N ILE A 421 14.14 -1.59 2.10
CA ILE A 421 14.45 -2.34 3.31
C ILE A 421 15.96 -2.32 3.58
N LYS A 422 16.78 -2.63 2.56
CA LYS A 422 18.24 -2.59 2.64
C LYS A 422 18.75 -1.18 2.94
N LYS A 423 18.31 -0.17 2.21
CA LYS A 423 18.75 1.22 2.40
C LYS A 423 18.46 1.74 3.81
N GLU A 424 17.27 1.45 4.30
CA GLU A 424 16.69 2.07 5.50
C GLU A 424 17.06 1.28 6.76
N MET A 425 16.77 -0.02 6.80
CA MET A 425 17.12 -0.85 7.95
C MET A 425 18.63 -0.90 8.17
N CYS A 426 19.45 -0.89 7.10
CA CYS A 426 20.90 -1.04 7.21
C CYS A 426 21.67 0.27 7.29
N ALA A 427 21.00 1.42 7.43
CA ALA A 427 21.64 2.72 7.46
C ALA A 427 22.77 2.81 8.51
N ASN A 428 22.63 2.10 9.64
CA ASN A 428 23.56 2.14 10.77
C ASN A 428 24.17 0.77 11.15
N THR A 429 24.14 -0.23 10.27
CA THR A 429 24.68 -1.57 10.57
C THR A 429 25.14 -2.30 9.30
N THR A 430 26.15 -3.15 9.43
CA THR A 430 26.72 -3.94 8.32
C THR A 430 26.72 -5.44 8.60
N ARG A 431 25.95 -5.93 9.59
CA ARG A 431 25.89 -7.35 9.96
C ARG A 431 24.79 -8.09 9.20
N GLY A 432 24.90 -9.41 9.11
CA GLY A 432 23.84 -10.25 8.53
C GLY A 432 23.42 -9.80 7.12
N PHE A 433 22.13 -9.67 6.85
CA PHE A 433 21.58 -9.17 5.59
C PHE A 433 22.03 -7.75 5.27
N CYS A 434 22.43 -6.98 6.29
CA CYS A 434 22.99 -5.64 6.16
C CYS A 434 24.46 -5.61 5.72
N SER A 435 25.10 -6.76 5.52
CA SER A 435 26.45 -6.86 4.96
C SER A 435 26.65 -6.05 3.68
N MET A 436 27.81 -5.40 3.59
CA MET A 436 28.31 -4.69 2.40
C MET A 436 28.97 -5.65 1.38
N GLY A 437 28.93 -6.95 1.67
CA GLY A 437 29.50 -8.00 0.83
C GLY A 437 28.80 -8.16 -0.52
N LYS A 438 29.33 -9.10 -1.29
CA LYS A 438 28.77 -9.53 -2.57
C LYS A 438 27.92 -10.78 -2.37
N GLN A 439 26.94 -10.93 -3.25
CA GLN A 439 26.27 -12.21 -3.48
C GLN A 439 27.31 -13.27 -3.85
N LEU A 440 26.95 -14.55 -3.77
CA LEU A 440 27.83 -15.67 -4.12
C LEU A 440 28.26 -15.67 -5.60
N ASN A 441 27.63 -14.86 -6.46
CA ASN A 441 28.11 -14.59 -7.83
C ASN A 441 29.36 -13.70 -7.89
N GLY A 442 29.78 -13.08 -6.79
CA GLY A 442 30.96 -12.21 -6.71
C GLY A 442 30.83 -10.83 -7.36
N VAL A 443 29.67 -10.51 -7.95
CA VAL A 443 29.46 -9.28 -8.75
C VAL A 443 28.48 -8.33 -8.04
N ASN A 444 27.29 -8.82 -7.71
CA ASN A 444 26.18 -8.01 -7.21
C ASN A 444 26.25 -7.85 -5.69
N THR A 445 25.72 -6.74 -5.16
CA THR A 445 25.63 -6.53 -3.71
C THR A 445 24.57 -7.42 -3.07
N VAL A 446 24.77 -7.80 -1.82
CA VAL A 446 23.78 -8.56 -1.05
C VAL A 446 22.48 -7.75 -0.92
N THR A 447 21.39 -8.36 -1.36
CA THR A 447 20.00 -7.95 -1.14
C THR A 447 19.33 -8.89 -0.12
N LEU A 448 18.15 -8.54 0.41
CA LEU A 448 17.41 -9.43 1.32
C LEU A 448 17.10 -10.78 0.66
N THR A 449 16.68 -10.76 -0.62
CA THR A 449 16.43 -11.97 -1.41
C THR A 449 17.67 -12.84 -1.48
N SER A 450 18.80 -12.28 -1.96
CA SER A 450 20.05 -13.05 -2.07
C SER A 450 20.52 -13.56 -0.72
N TYR A 451 20.37 -12.78 0.35
CA TYR A 451 20.81 -13.17 1.69
C TYR A 451 20.12 -14.44 2.16
N ILE A 452 18.80 -14.54 1.96
CA ILE A 452 18.01 -15.69 2.37
C ILE A 452 18.28 -16.89 1.46
N TRP A 453 18.32 -16.69 0.14
CA TRP A 453 18.54 -17.78 -0.81
C TRP A 453 19.95 -18.36 -0.69
N GLU A 454 20.95 -17.53 -0.42
CA GLU A 454 22.36 -17.95 -0.40
C GLU A 454 22.84 -18.40 0.98
N ILE A 455 21.99 -18.37 2.01
CA ILE A 455 22.38 -18.64 3.41
C ILE A 455 22.94 -20.05 3.63
N LEU A 456 22.59 -21.02 2.77
CA LEU A 456 23.12 -22.38 2.80
C LEU A 456 24.37 -22.58 1.92
N GLY A 457 24.94 -21.49 1.39
CA GLY A 457 26.18 -21.49 0.61
C GLY A 457 26.03 -21.82 -0.88
N ASN A 458 24.79 -21.91 -1.40
CA ASN A 458 24.52 -22.11 -2.82
C ASN A 458 24.18 -20.79 -3.50
N ALA A 459 24.77 -20.51 -4.66
CA ALA A 459 24.46 -19.31 -5.43
C ALA A 459 22.97 -19.28 -5.79
N MET A 460 22.34 -18.12 -5.62
CA MET A 460 20.91 -17.97 -5.85
C MET A 460 20.56 -18.29 -7.32
N PRO A 461 19.49 -19.06 -7.57
CA PRO A 461 19.07 -19.41 -8.93
C PRO A 461 18.66 -18.18 -9.76
N SER A 462 18.95 -18.22 -11.06
CA SER A 462 18.63 -17.10 -11.97
C SER A 462 17.13 -16.87 -12.19
N ASP A 463 16.29 -17.89 -11.94
CA ASP A 463 14.83 -17.79 -11.99
C ASP A 463 14.24 -17.02 -10.80
N ILE A 464 15.00 -16.90 -9.71
CA ILE A 464 14.62 -16.09 -8.53
C ILE A 464 15.04 -14.64 -8.73
N TYR A 465 16.23 -14.46 -9.27
CA TYR A 465 16.84 -13.16 -9.44
C TYR A 465 17.72 -13.20 -10.70
N GLN A 466 17.29 -12.52 -11.77
CA GLN A 466 18.04 -12.53 -13.01
C GLN A 466 19.32 -11.70 -12.86
N GLN A 467 20.46 -12.37 -13.02
CA GLN A 467 21.80 -11.84 -12.70
C GLN A 467 22.36 -10.80 -13.70
N ASN A 468 21.58 -10.33 -14.67
CA ASN A 468 22.02 -9.31 -15.64
C ASN A 468 20.93 -8.24 -15.85
N THR A 469 21.06 -7.13 -15.11
CA THR A 469 20.48 -5.80 -15.38
C THR A 469 18.97 -5.69 -15.71
N THR A 470 18.22 -4.95 -14.89
CA THR A 470 16.95 -4.26 -15.22
C THR A 470 15.64 -5.05 -15.37
N THR A 471 15.52 -6.31 -14.97
CA THR A 471 14.17 -6.94 -14.88
C THR A 471 13.45 -6.64 -13.57
N VAL A 472 13.53 -5.39 -13.11
CA VAL A 472 12.58 -4.89 -12.11
C VAL A 472 11.21 -4.86 -12.79
N THR A 473 10.18 -5.39 -12.16
CA THR A 473 8.80 -5.32 -12.68
C THR A 473 7.96 -4.41 -11.82
N CYS A 474 7.20 -3.51 -12.43
CA CYS A 474 6.23 -2.69 -11.71
C CYS A 474 4.84 -2.96 -12.26
N PHE A 475 3.94 -3.40 -11.39
CA PHE A 475 2.55 -3.69 -11.69
C PHE A 475 2.40 -4.68 -12.86
N GLY A 476 3.23 -5.72 -12.84
CA GLY A 476 3.26 -6.77 -13.86
C GLY A 476 3.94 -6.39 -15.18
N LEU A 477 4.51 -5.18 -15.31
CA LEU A 477 5.25 -4.74 -16.50
C LEU A 477 6.76 -4.69 -16.20
N ALA A 478 7.59 -5.22 -17.10
CA ALA A 478 9.05 -5.09 -17.00
C ALA A 478 9.48 -3.61 -17.07
N ALA A 479 10.56 -3.23 -16.38
CA ALA A 479 11.09 -1.87 -16.38
C ALA A 479 11.49 -1.35 -17.77
N SER A 480 11.77 -2.25 -18.72
CA SER A 480 12.03 -1.92 -20.12
C SER A 480 10.77 -1.66 -20.96
N ASN A 481 9.58 -1.98 -20.43
CA ASN A 481 8.31 -1.76 -21.12
C ASN A 481 7.99 -0.25 -21.13
N GLN A 482 7.68 0.31 -22.30
CA GLN A 482 7.36 1.74 -22.44
C GLN A 482 6.13 2.20 -21.64
N ASN A 483 5.24 1.26 -21.26
CA ASN A 483 4.05 1.54 -20.46
C ASN A 483 4.26 1.28 -18.96
N VAL A 484 5.45 0.80 -18.54
CA VAL A 484 5.76 0.67 -17.12
C VAL A 484 5.60 2.03 -16.44
N CYS A 485 5.09 2.05 -15.21
CA CYS A 485 4.82 3.30 -14.51
C CYS A 485 3.95 4.26 -15.34
N SER A 486 2.95 3.71 -16.04
CA SER A 486 2.06 4.43 -16.95
C SER A 486 2.78 5.20 -18.07
N GLY A 487 4.04 4.86 -18.36
CA GLY A 487 4.92 5.60 -19.26
C GLY A 487 5.28 7.01 -18.78
N LYS A 488 5.14 7.26 -17.47
CA LYS A 488 5.34 8.56 -16.78
C LYS A 488 6.27 8.43 -15.57
N GLY A 489 7.22 7.51 -15.66
CA GLY A 489 8.20 7.28 -14.61
C GLY A 489 9.13 6.13 -14.95
N VAL A 490 10.02 5.85 -14.02
CA VAL A 490 10.99 4.76 -14.10
C VAL A 490 10.67 3.74 -13.01
N CYS A 491 10.61 2.46 -13.40
CA CYS A 491 10.47 1.37 -12.43
C CYS A 491 11.83 1.14 -11.78
N ILE A 492 11.96 1.50 -10.50
CA ILE A 492 13.25 1.48 -9.79
C ILE A 492 13.35 0.34 -8.77
N SER A 493 12.22 -0.25 -8.36
CA SER A 493 12.12 -1.47 -7.54
C SER A 493 10.79 -2.18 -7.86
N THR A 494 10.64 -3.45 -7.47
CA THR A 494 9.42 -4.23 -7.73
C THR A 494 8.18 -3.47 -7.24
N ASP A 495 7.19 -3.30 -8.11
CA ASP A 495 5.95 -2.54 -7.87
C ASP A 495 6.18 -1.10 -7.37
N TRP A 496 7.34 -0.52 -7.69
CA TRP A 496 7.74 0.82 -7.28
C TRP A 496 8.20 1.68 -8.45
N CYS A 497 7.38 2.69 -8.74
CA CYS A 497 7.67 3.68 -9.77
C CYS A 497 8.19 4.98 -9.17
N GLN A 498 9.33 5.45 -9.69
CA GLN A 498 9.75 6.84 -9.55
C GLN A 498 9.07 7.66 -10.64
N CYS A 499 8.10 8.47 -10.27
CA CYS A 499 7.32 9.26 -11.23
C CYS A 499 8.07 10.47 -11.76
N ASP A 500 7.79 10.79 -13.03
CA ASP A 500 8.21 12.03 -13.65
C ASP A 500 7.53 13.21 -12.95
N SER A 501 8.19 14.37 -12.97
CA SER A 501 7.66 15.59 -12.37
C SER A 501 6.24 15.90 -12.87
N GLY A 502 5.29 16.03 -11.93
CA GLY A 502 3.89 16.31 -12.25
C GLY A 502 3.01 15.07 -12.43
N TYR A 503 3.57 13.86 -12.32
CA TYR A 503 2.86 12.60 -12.25
C TYR A 503 3.07 11.92 -10.91
N TYR A 504 2.04 11.22 -10.43
CA TYR A 504 1.97 10.68 -9.08
C TYR A 504 1.13 9.39 -9.03
N GLY A 505 1.08 8.78 -7.85
CA GLY A 505 0.45 7.48 -7.64
C GLY A 505 1.49 6.36 -7.73
N ASN A 506 1.10 5.17 -7.25
CA ASN A 506 1.99 4.01 -7.20
C ASN A 506 2.56 3.61 -8.58
N ALA A 507 1.79 3.81 -9.65
CA ALA A 507 2.18 3.53 -11.03
C ALA A 507 2.28 4.81 -11.90
N CYS A 508 2.43 5.98 -11.28
CA CYS A 508 2.53 7.29 -11.97
C CYS A 508 1.34 7.62 -12.91
N GLN A 509 0.18 7.05 -12.60
CA GLN A 509 -1.05 7.17 -13.38
C GLN A 509 -1.81 8.48 -13.13
N ILE A 510 -1.47 9.23 -12.07
CA ILE A 510 -2.20 10.42 -11.63
C ILE A 510 -1.44 11.67 -12.08
N ALA A 511 -1.95 12.35 -13.12
CA ALA A 511 -1.41 13.64 -13.53
C ALA A 511 -1.78 14.75 -12.53
N SER A 512 -0.95 15.78 -12.42
CA SER A 512 -1.29 17.05 -11.78
C SER A 512 -1.73 18.07 -12.82
N CYS A 513 -2.82 18.78 -12.55
CA CYS A 513 -3.25 19.94 -13.32
C CYS A 513 -3.17 21.19 -12.45
N PHE A 514 -2.21 22.06 -12.76
CA PHE A 514 -1.97 23.33 -12.07
C PHE A 514 -1.80 23.16 -10.55
N GLY A 515 -1.04 22.13 -10.16
CA GLY A 515 -0.73 21.83 -8.76
C GLY A 515 -1.81 21.04 -8.01
N VAL A 516 -2.90 20.64 -8.69
CA VAL A 516 -3.99 19.82 -8.13
C VAL A 516 -4.00 18.46 -8.82
N LEU A 517 -3.90 17.36 -8.06
CA LEU A 517 -3.97 16.00 -8.63
C LEU A 517 -5.29 15.73 -9.35
N ALA A 518 -5.25 14.96 -10.44
CA ALA A 518 -6.40 14.56 -11.25
C ALA A 518 -7.52 13.85 -10.46
N THR A 519 -7.19 13.25 -9.32
CA THR A 519 -8.15 12.59 -8.43
C THR A 519 -8.89 13.55 -7.50
N ASN A 520 -8.47 14.80 -7.38
CA ASN A 520 -9.07 15.77 -6.47
C ASN A 520 -10.30 16.44 -7.10
N ALA A 521 -11.41 16.54 -6.35
CA ALA A 521 -12.67 17.14 -6.81
C ALA A 521 -12.56 18.62 -7.23
N THR A 522 -11.52 19.33 -6.80
CA THR A 522 -11.24 20.73 -7.15
C THR A 522 -10.41 20.90 -8.42
N VAL A 523 -9.91 19.79 -8.99
CA VAL A 523 -9.11 19.85 -10.22
C VAL A 523 -9.89 20.48 -11.36
N CYS A 524 -9.20 21.25 -12.21
CA CYS A 524 -9.83 21.98 -13.32
C CYS A 524 -11.03 22.84 -12.85
N SER A 525 -10.87 23.51 -11.70
CA SER A 525 -11.88 24.36 -11.06
C SER A 525 -13.21 23.65 -10.75
N SER A 526 -13.21 22.32 -10.59
CA SER A 526 -14.42 21.48 -10.52
C SER A 526 -15.33 21.58 -11.74
N ARG A 527 -14.81 22.06 -12.88
CA ARG A 527 -15.53 22.32 -14.14
C ARG A 527 -14.89 21.64 -15.34
N GLY A 528 -14.09 20.61 -15.11
CA GLY A 528 -13.43 19.83 -16.14
C GLY A 528 -12.74 18.60 -15.54
N SER A 529 -12.08 17.85 -16.41
CA SER A 529 -11.28 16.68 -16.03
C SER A 529 -9.83 16.90 -16.44
N CYS A 530 -8.89 16.55 -15.56
CA CYS A 530 -7.47 16.57 -15.87
C CYS A 530 -7.12 15.39 -16.77
N THR A 531 -6.75 15.64 -18.02
CA THR A 531 -6.46 14.58 -19.00
C THR A 531 -4.97 14.27 -19.11
N SER A 532 -4.11 15.23 -18.78
CA SER A 532 -2.66 15.06 -18.66
C SER A 532 -2.06 16.22 -17.87
N LEU A 533 -0.72 16.26 -17.69
CA LEU A 533 -0.03 17.29 -16.93
C LEU A 533 -0.42 18.70 -17.41
N ASN A 534 -1.05 19.47 -16.53
CA ASN A 534 -1.54 20.83 -16.80
C ASN A 534 -2.53 20.94 -17.99
N GLN A 535 -3.23 19.86 -18.34
CA GLN A 535 -4.24 19.85 -19.41
C GLN A 535 -5.62 19.50 -18.85
N CYS A 536 -6.55 20.45 -18.93
CA CYS A 536 -7.94 20.27 -18.53
C CYS A 536 -8.85 20.16 -19.75
N SER A 537 -9.69 19.13 -19.76
CA SER A 537 -10.86 19.05 -20.65
C SER A 537 -12.06 19.68 -19.94
N CYS A 538 -12.48 20.87 -20.40
CA CYS A 538 -13.54 21.63 -19.75
C CYS A 538 -14.93 21.13 -20.09
N GLN A 539 -15.82 21.15 -19.10
CA GLN A 539 -17.24 20.95 -19.29
C GLN A 539 -17.81 22.04 -20.22
N SER A 540 -18.87 21.70 -20.95
CA SER A 540 -19.54 22.66 -21.84
C SER A 540 -19.92 23.95 -21.11
N GLY A 541 -19.62 25.09 -21.73
CA GLY A 541 -19.83 26.40 -21.12
C GLY A 541 -18.70 26.87 -20.21
N PHE A 542 -17.57 26.15 -20.12
CA PHE A 542 -16.35 26.59 -19.44
C PHE A 542 -15.15 26.61 -20.40
N THR A 543 -14.22 27.54 -20.19
CA THR A 543 -13.04 27.75 -21.03
C THR A 543 -11.84 28.19 -20.18
N ARG A 544 -10.72 28.51 -20.85
CA ARG A 544 -9.36 28.74 -20.32
C ARG A 544 -8.69 27.46 -19.79
N SER A 545 -7.41 27.58 -19.45
CA SER A 545 -6.50 26.46 -19.19
C SER A 545 -6.91 25.58 -18.00
N ASN A 546 -7.57 26.13 -16.98
CA ASN A 546 -8.06 25.35 -15.83
C ASN A 546 -9.60 25.45 -15.64
N CYS A 547 -10.34 25.72 -16.72
CA CYS A 547 -11.80 25.79 -16.75
C CYS A 547 -12.44 26.81 -15.81
N GLN A 548 -11.70 27.86 -15.44
CA GLN A 548 -12.15 28.87 -14.49
C GLN A 548 -13.16 29.87 -15.06
N THR A 549 -13.27 29.98 -16.38
CA THR A 549 -14.11 31.01 -17.02
C THR A 549 -15.36 30.40 -17.63
N LYS A 550 -16.54 30.88 -17.24
CA LYS A 550 -17.80 30.52 -17.89
C LYS A 550 -17.90 31.23 -19.24
N VAL A 551 -18.13 30.47 -20.32
CA VAL A 551 -18.44 31.00 -21.64
C VAL A 551 -19.85 31.58 -21.60
N VAL A 552 -19.95 32.90 -21.75
CA VAL A 552 -21.23 33.57 -21.98
C VAL A 552 -21.41 33.66 -23.49
N VAL A 553 -22.30 32.85 -24.05
CA VAL A 553 -22.74 33.04 -25.44
C VAL A 553 -23.58 34.31 -25.45
N VAL A 554 -22.99 35.42 -25.88
CA VAL A 554 -23.76 36.63 -26.19
C VAL A 554 -24.54 36.31 -27.45
N THR A 555 -25.83 35.98 -27.31
CA THR A 555 -26.77 36.03 -28.43
C THR A 555 -26.99 37.50 -28.78
N GLY A 556 -26.03 38.09 -29.49
CA GLY A 556 -26.13 39.43 -30.02
C GLY A 556 -27.21 39.45 -31.09
N SER A 557 -28.36 40.04 -30.77
CA SER A 557 -29.23 40.63 -31.78
C SER A 557 -28.41 41.60 -32.61
N SER A 558 -28.38 41.39 -33.92
CA SER A 558 -27.62 42.15 -34.92
C SER A 558 -27.81 43.66 -34.74
N PRO A 559 -26.74 44.48 -34.69
CA PRO A 559 -26.89 45.91 -34.87
C PRO A 559 -27.19 46.17 -36.35
N LYS A 560 -28.38 46.73 -36.63
CA LYS A 560 -28.67 47.33 -37.94
C LYS A 560 -27.72 48.52 -38.15
N ALA A 561 -26.63 48.30 -38.87
CA ALA A 561 -25.79 49.39 -39.37
C ALA A 561 -26.47 50.01 -40.61
N SER A 562 -26.95 51.25 -40.49
CA SER A 562 -27.29 52.09 -41.64
C SER A 562 -26.00 52.62 -42.25
N ILE A 563 -25.77 52.31 -43.52
CA ILE A 563 -24.68 52.86 -44.31
C ILE A 563 -25.08 54.29 -44.73
N SER A 564 -24.34 55.30 -44.26
CA SER A 564 -24.27 56.58 -44.94
C SER A 564 -22.86 56.73 -45.53
N GLN A 565 -22.78 56.75 -46.85
CA GLN A 565 -21.55 57.01 -47.59
C GLN A 565 -21.13 58.46 -47.40
N LYS A 566 -19.95 58.69 -46.84
CA LYS A 566 -19.13 59.85 -47.18
C LYS A 566 -17.71 59.38 -47.51
N ARG A 567 -17.31 59.61 -48.75
CA ARG A 567 -15.94 59.49 -49.26
C ARG A 567 -15.06 60.54 -48.61
N ALA A 568 -13.87 60.14 -48.16
CA ALA A 568 -12.68 60.99 -48.12
C ALA A 568 -11.39 60.13 -48.05
N ASN A 569 -10.75 59.97 -49.20
CA ASN A 569 -9.31 60.09 -49.47
C ASN A 569 -8.34 60.28 -48.28
N LEU A 570 -7.35 59.38 -48.10
CA LEU A 570 -5.89 59.61 -48.33
C LEU A 570 -4.97 58.64 -47.57
N ALA A 571 -3.90 58.24 -48.28
CA ALA A 571 -2.52 58.00 -47.84
C ALA A 571 -2.17 56.78 -46.94
N SER A 572 -1.72 55.72 -47.64
CA SER A 572 -0.44 55.00 -47.46
C SER A 572 0.40 55.26 -46.20
N TRP A 573 0.67 54.19 -45.44
CA TRP A 573 1.97 53.98 -44.76
C TRP A 573 2.39 52.52 -44.88
N SER A 574 3.51 52.32 -45.56
CA SER A 574 4.24 51.08 -45.76
C SER A 574 5.23 50.89 -44.62
N PHE A 575 5.43 49.67 -44.13
CA PHE A 575 6.72 49.21 -43.60
C PHE A 575 6.85 47.71 -43.87
N HIS A 576 7.78 47.35 -44.76
CA HIS A 576 8.28 45.99 -44.92
C HIS A 576 9.78 46.04 -44.61
N TYR A 577 10.21 45.09 -43.77
CA TYR A 577 11.60 44.86 -43.42
C TYR A 577 12.33 44.22 -44.61
N ASP A 578 13.53 44.73 -44.89
CA ASP A 578 14.41 44.27 -45.95
C ASP A 578 15.51 43.36 -45.35
N HIS A 579 15.84 42.27 -46.03
CA HIS A 579 17.21 41.82 -46.32
C HIS A 579 17.24 40.42 -47.00
N ASN A 580 17.38 40.47 -48.32
CA ASN A 580 18.31 39.72 -49.19
C ASN A 580 18.66 38.24 -48.89
N GLY A 581 18.39 37.37 -49.87
CA GLY A 581 19.29 36.24 -50.16
C GLY A 581 18.83 35.10 -51.08
N TRP A 582 18.89 35.31 -52.41
CA TRP A 582 19.22 34.35 -53.49
C TRP A 582 18.35 33.11 -53.84
N MET A 583 17.83 33.14 -55.10
CA MET A 583 17.75 32.11 -56.18
C MET A 583 17.31 30.65 -55.84
N MET A 584 16.48 29.91 -56.59
CA MET A 584 16.19 29.86 -58.04
C MET A 584 14.99 28.90 -58.32
N ARG A 585 14.23 29.18 -59.40
CA ARG A 585 13.45 28.27 -60.31
C ARG A 585 12.20 27.55 -59.74
N MET A 586 10.99 27.97 -60.13
CA MET A 586 10.20 27.55 -61.33
C MET A 586 9.97 26.03 -61.44
N VAL A 587 8.72 25.57 -61.28
CA VAL A 587 7.90 24.88 -62.31
C VAL A 587 6.40 25.05 -61.98
N PHE A 588 5.67 25.52 -62.97
CA PHE A 588 4.20 25.54 -63.10
C PHE A 588 3.68 24.16 -63.54
N MET A 589 2.51 23.73 -63.05
CA MET A 589 1.42 23.04 -63.79
C MET A 589 0.39 22.56 -62.73
N SER A 590 -0.78 23.18 -62.56
CA SER A 590 -1.97 23.28 -63.43
C SER A 590 -2.93 22.09 -63.33
N MET A 591 -4.23 22.44 -63.33
CA MET A 591 -5.44 21.61 -63.51
C MET A 591 -6.02 21.01 -62.21
N MET A 592 -7.03 21.58 -61.55
CA MET A 592 -8.42 21.88 -61.97
C MET A 592 -9.16 20.70 -62.60
N MET A 593 -10.12 20.16 -61.84
CA MET A 593 -11.56 19.96 -62.15
C MET A 593 -12.07 18.71 -61.40
N MET A 594 -13.02 18.87 -60.46
CA MET A 594 -14.48 18.79 -60.71
C MET A 594 -14.87 17.37 -61.21
N VAL A 595 -15.84 16.60 -60.70
CA VAL A 595 -17.06 16.90 -59.93
C VAL A 595 -17.92 15.59 -59.87
N TRP A 596 -18.96 15.56 -59.02
CA TRP A 596 -20.10 14.61 -58.85
C TRP A 596 -19.80 13.20 -58.25
N MET A 597 -20.26 12.85 -57.04
CA MET A 597 -21.63 12.50 -56.58
C MET A 597 -22.16 11.15 -57.10
N ILE A 598 -22.37 10.17 -56.19
CA ILE A 598 -23.62 9.40 -55.91
C ILE A 598 -23.28 8.04 -55.23
N PRO A 599 -24.16 7.53 -54.33
CA PRO A 599 -23.89 6.44 -53.37
C PRO A 599 -24.42 5.06 -53.86
N PHE A 600 -24.32 4.03 -53.00
CA PHE A 600 -25.11 2.77 -52.85
C PHE A 600 -24.15 1.66 -52.34
N LEU A 601 -24.32 1.18 -51.10
CA LEU A 601 -25.14 0.03 -50.63
C LEU A 601 -24.48 -1.36 -50.82
N TYR A 602 -24.57 -2.16 -49.75
CA TYR A 602 -24.35 -3.61 -49.60
C TYR A 602 -22.90 -4.16 -49.69
N TYR A 603 -22.33 -4.53 -48.54
CA TYR A 603 -22.41 -5.89 -47.97
C TYR A 603 -22.16 -5.86 -46.46
#